data_AF-A0A835GD81-F1
#
_entry.id   AF-A0A835GD81-F1
#
_cell.length_a   1.000
_cell.length_b   1.000
_cell.length_c   1.000
_cell.angle_alpha   90.00
_cell.angle_beta   90.00
_cell.angle_gamma   90.00
#
_symmetry.space_group_name_H-M   'P 1'
#
loop_
_entity.id
_entity.type
_entity.pdbx_description
1 polymer ?
#
loop_
_entity_poly.entity_id
_entity_poly.type
_entity_poly.pdbx_seq_one_letter_code
_entity_poly.pdbx_strand_id
1 'polypeptide(L)'
;MNGNAIRVLAIYFLWKKRQQKRRRTVGVDPYNATSSFDELLCKLEFSLRRSSIRRIPIAPVEKLAITLRFLATGSTFSDLSITYRMGITTVAKIVR
;
A
#
# COMPACT_ATOMS: atom_id res chain seq x y z
N MET A 1 -22.71 24.51 -22.18
CA MET A 1 -21.81 23.80 -21.25
C MET A 1 -21.01 24.86 -20.49
N ASN A 2 -21.25 25.01 -19.18
CA ASN A 2 -20.67 26.11 -18.39
C ASN A 2 -19.15 25.92 -18.20
N GLY A 3 -18.35 26.96 -18.41
CA GLY A 3 -16.88 26.91 -18.35
C GLY A 3 -16.30 26.35 -17.05
N ASN A 4 -17.06 26.40 -15.95
CA ASN A 4 -16.68 25.80 -14.67
C ASN A 4 -16.64 24.27 -14.71
N ALA A 5 -17.53 23.62 -15.46
CA ALA A 5 -17.58 22.16 -15.56
C ALA A 5 -16.33 21.60 -16.24
N ILE A 6 -15.81 22.32 -17.26
CA ILE A 6 -14.61 21.94 -18.00
C ILE A 6 -13.38 21.98 -17.09
N ARG A 7 -13.27 22.98 -16.20
CA ARG A 7 -12.16 23.12 -15.24
C ARG A 7 -12.16 22.03 -14.18
N VAL A 8 -13.34 21.67 -13.66
CA VAL A 8 -13.49 20.58 -12.68
C VAL A 8 -13.12 19.23 -13.32
N LEU A 9 -13.58 18.99 -14.55
CA LEU A 9 -13.20 17.80 -15.30
C LEU A 9 -11.71 17.77 -15.62
N ALA A 10 -11.10 18.91 -15.95
CA ALA A 10 -9.66 19.00 -16.18
C ALA A 10 -8.86 18.65 -14.92
N ILE A 11 -9.23 19.17 -13.74
CA ILE A 11 -8.58 18.85 -12.46
C ILE A 11 -8.79 17.38 -12.10
N TYR A 12 -10.02 16.87 -12.27
CA TYR A 12 -10.31 15.46 -12.06
C TYR A 12 -9.48 14.57 -13.00
N PHE A 13 -9.37 14.95 -14.27
CA PHE A 13 -8.60 14.20 -15.26
C PHE A 13 -7.10 14.28 -15.00
N LEU A 14 -6.57 15.44 -14.59
CA LEU A 14 -5.19 15.61 -14.17
C LEU A 14 -4.89 14.79 -12.91
N TRP A 15 -5.80 14.79 -11.94
CA TRP A 15 -5.69 13.97 -10.74
C TRP A 15 -5.74 12.48 -11.09
N LYS A 16 -6.66 12.05 -11.95
CA LYS A 16 -6.80 10.66 -12.43
C LYS A 16 -5.56 10.22 -13.20
N LYS A 17 -5.01 11.08 -14.05
CA LYS A 17 -3.76 10.83 -14.79
C LYS A 17 -2.55 10.78 -13.84
N ARG A 18 -2.58 11.51 -12.73
CA ARG A 18 -1.57 11.46 -11.66
C ARG A 18 -1.69 10.17 -10.82
N GLN A 19 -2.90 9.66 -10.60
CA GLN A 19 -3.13 8.35 -9.97
C GLN A 19 -2.63 7.18 -10.83
N GLN A 20 -2.72 7.30 -12.16
CA GLN A 20 -2.21 6.29 -13.10
C GLN A 20 -0.69 6.11 -13.00
N LYS A 21 0.07 7.18 -12.73
CA LYS A 21 1.55 7.15 -12.66
C LYS A 21 2.11 6.62 -11.32
N ARG A 22 1.27 6.44 -10.30
CA ARG A 22 1.59 5.70 -9.07
C ARG A 22 1.18 4.22 -9.12
N ARG A 23 0.59 3.77 -10.22
CA ARG A 23 0.62 2.35 -10.62
C ARG A 23 1.90 2.06 -11.37
N ARG A 24 3.04 2.26 -10.70
CA ARG A 24 4.12 1.30 -10.91
C ARG A 24 3.69 0.08 -10.10
N THR A 25 3.00 -0.85 -10.75
CA THR A 25 3.35 -2.26 -10.49
C THR A 25 4.86 -2.27 -10.49
N VAL A 26 5.47 -2.54 -9.34
CA VAL A 26 6.90 -2.83 -9.27
C VAL A 26 7.10 -3.83 -10.39
N GLY A 27 7.86 -3.44 -11.42
CA GLY A 27 8.19 -4.36 -12.49
C GLY A 27 8.84 -5.52 -11.81
N VAL A 28 8.20 -6.69 -11.85
CA VAL A 28 8.84 -7.91 -11.42
C VAL A 28 9.88 -8.16 -12.50
N ASP A 29 11.12 -7.76 -12.20
CA ASP A 29 12.24 -7.95 -13.11
C ASP A 29 12.36 -9.47 -13.35
N PRO A 30 12.17 -9.96 -14.59
CA PRO A 30 12.04 -11.39 -14.86
C PRO A 30 13.35 -12.19 -14.68
N TYR A 31 14.41 -11.55 -14.18
CA TYR A 31 15.75 -12.11 -14.01
C TYR A 31 16.33 -11.93 -12.60
N ASN A 32 15.62 -11.28 -11.68
CA ASN A 32 16.09 -11.16 -10.31
C ASN A 32 15.59 -12.37 -9.53
N ALA A 33 16.50 -13.25 -9.13
CA ALA A 33 16.22 -14.41 -8.30
C ALA A 33 15.32 -13.99 -7.13
N THR A 34 14.14 -14.60 -7.07
CA THR A 34 13.05 -14.25 -6.17
C THR A 34 13.52 -14.18 -4.74
N SER A 35 13.46 -12.99 -4.14
CA SER A 35 13.43 -12.92 -2.68
C SER A 35 12.18 -13.68 -2.23
N SER A 36 12.31 -14.60 -1.28
CA SER A 36 11.17 -15.34 -0.71
C SER A 36 10.03 -14.40 -0.26
N PHE A 37 10.37 -13.15 0.04
CA PHE A 37 9.44 -12.06 0.28
C PHE A 37 8.51 -11.76 -0.90
N ASP A 38 9.03 -11.66 -2.13
CA ASP A 38 8.25 -11.30 -3.32
C ASP A 38 7.29 -12.41 -3.74
N GLU A 39 7.70 -13.67 -3.57
CA GLU A 39 6.81 -14.82 -3.80
C GLU A 39 5.65 -14.85 -2.79
N LEU A 40 5.94 -14.62 -1.52
CA LEU A 40 4.93 -14.51 -0.47
C LEU A 40 4.00 -13.31 -0.74
N LEU A 41 4.58 -12.19 -1.14
CA LEU A 41 3.81 -11.01 -1.49
C LEU A 41 2.87 -11.29 -2.66
N CYS A 42 3.34 -11.96 -3.71
CA CYS A 42 2.51 -12.28 -4.88
C CYS A 42 1.32 -13.17 -4.48
N LYS A 43 1.55 -14.16 -3.61
CA LYS A 43 0.48 -15.04 -3.08
C LYS A 43 -0.51 -14.28 -2.19
N LEU A 44 -0.02 -13.33 -1.39
CA LEU A 44 -0.82 -12.59 -0.40
C LEU A 44 -1.37 -11.26 -0.93
N GLU A 45 -0.93 -10.78 -2.09
CA GLU A 45 -1.24 -9.45 -2.61
C GLU A 45 -2.76 -9.25 -2.68
N PHE A 46 -3.47 -10.25 -3.21
CA PHE A 46 -4.91 -10.21 -3.36
C PHE A 46 -5.64 -10.07 -2.01
N SER A 47 -5.16 -10.76 -0.97
CA SER A 47 -5.74 -10.72 0.37
C SER A 47 -5.37 -9.44 1.13
N LEU A 48 -4.17 -8.90 0.91
CA LEU A 48 -3.67 -7.70 1.59
C LEU A 48 -4.17 -6.42 0.93
N ARG A 49 -4.59 -6.49 -0.33
CA ARG A 49 -5.05 -5.33 -1.10
C ARG A 49 -6.41 -4.86 -0.58
N ARG A 50 -6.43 -3.62 -0.12
CA ARG A 50 -7.65 -2.96 0.36
C ARG A 50 -7.94 -1.76 -0.52
N SER A 51 -9.17 -1.63 -1.00
CA SER A 51 -9.61 -0.43 -1.70
C SER A 51 -10.31 0.52 -0.73
N SER A 52 -9.99 1.80 -0.81
CA SER A 52 -10.70 2.85 -0.09
C SER A 52 -11.00 4.00 -1.04
N ILE A 53 -12.23 4.51 -0.97
CA ILE A 53 -12.70 5.62 -1.80
C ILE A 53 -12.19 6.97 -1.25
N ARG A 54 -12.03 7.07 0.07
CA ARG A 54 -11.73 8.33 0.77
C ARG A 54 -10.26 8.52 1.13
N ARG A 55 -9.47 7.44 1.21
CA ARG A 55 -8.06 7.49 1.64
C ARG A 55 -7.22 6.57 0.78
N ILE A 56 -5.94 6.92 0.61
CA ILE A 56 -4.98 6.04 -0.03
C ILE A 56 -4.75 4.86 0.92
N PRO A 57 -5.04 3.62 0.50
CA PRO A 57 -4.82 2.43 1.32
C PRO A 57 -3.31 2.15 1.45
N ILE A 58 -2.91 1.60 2.59
CA ILE A 58 -1.54 1.12 2.84
C ILE A 58 -1.21 0.01 1.83
N ALA A 59 -0.01 0.06 1.26
CA ALA A 59 0.40 -0.89 0.23
C ALA A 59 0.50 -2.32 0.80
N PRO A 60 0.18 -3.36 0.02
CA PRO A 60 0.29 -4.75 0.48
C PRO A 60 1.73 -5.11 0.87
N VAL A 61 2.73 -4.56 0.18
CA VAL A 61 4.17 -4.69 0.50
C VAL A 61 4.46 -4.21 1.92
N GLU A 62 3.98 -3.01 2.29
CA GLU A 62 4.20 -2.42 3.62
C GLU A 62 3.53 -3.24 4.71
N LYS A 63 2.31 -3.74 4.45
CA LYS A 63 1.61 -4.62 5.39
C LYS A 63 2.39 -5.90 5.63
N LEU A 64 2.87 -6.55 4.56
CA LEU A 64 3.68 -7.76 4.67
C LEU A 64 4.96 -7.50 5.47
N ALA A 65 5.66 -6.39 5.20
CA ALA A 65 6.87 -6.02 5.94
C ALA A 65 6.60 -5.81 7.45
N ILE A 66 5.49 -5.17 7.82
CA ILE A 66 5.09 -4.98 9.23
C ILE A 66 4.80 -6.34 9.89
N THR A 67 4.04 -7.21 9.22
CA THR A 67 3.72 -8.55 9.76
C THR A 67 4.97 -9.39 9.96
N LEU A 68 5.89 -9.40 8.99
CA LEU A 68 7.15 -10.14 9.11
C LEU A 68 8.05 -9.57 10.20
N ARG A 69 8.12 -8.24 10.36
CA ARG A 69 8.87 -7.63 11.46
C ARG A 69 8.28 -8.02 12.82
N PHE A 70 6.95 -8.02 12.95
CA PHE A 70 6.29 -8.50 14.16
C PHE A 70 6.61 -9.97 14.44
N LEU A 71 6.53 -10.85 13.43
CA LEU A 71 6.81 -12.28 13.59
C LEU A 71 8.29 -12.57 13.90
N ALA A 72 9.21 -11.82 13.29
CA ALA A 72 10.64 -12.03 13.46
C ALA A 72 11.18 -11.48 14.81
N THR A 73 10.64 -10.35 15.28
CA THR A 73 11.13 -9.68 16.49
C THR A 73 10.26 -9.94 17.73
N GLY A 74 8.98 -10.28 17.56
CA GLY A 74 8.02 -10.40 18.67
C GLY A 74 7.74 -9.08 19.39
N SER A 75 8.06 -7.94 18.76
CA SER A 75 7.94 -6.60 19.35
C SER A 75 6.49 -6.21 19.63
N THR A 76 6.26 -5.33 20.58
CA THR A 76 4.90 -4.85 20.89
C THR A 76 4.33 -4.00 19.75
N PHE A 77 3.00 -3.86 19.71
CA PHE A 77 2.35 -2.98 18.72
C PHE A 77 2.74 -1.51 18.89
N SER A 78 3.12 -1.09 20.10
CA SER A 78 3.61 0.26 20.39
C SER A 78 4.95 0.52 19.68
N ASP A 79 5.88 -0.43 19.77
CA ASP A 79 7.21 -0.29 19.12
C ASP A 79 7.09 -0.22 17.60
N LEU A 80 6.22 -1.06 17.03
CA LEU A 80 5.90 -1.04 15.60
C LEU A 80 5.21 0.27 15.19
N SER A 81 4.33 0.81 16.02
CA SER A 81 3.64 2.08 15.76
C SER A 81 4.62 3.24 15.63
N ILE A 82 5.65 3.27 16.48
CA ILE A 82 6.71 4.29 16.46
C ILE A 82 7.60 4.08 15.23
N THR A 83 8.06 2.84 15.01
CA THR A 83 8.97 2.48 13.91
C THR A 83 8.38 2.82 12.55
N TYR A 84 7.12 2.45 12.30
CA TYR A 84 6.44 2.66 11.02
C TYR A 84 5.62 3.96 10.97
N ARG A 85 5.62 4.76 12.04
CA ARG A 85 4.85 6.01 12.19
C ARG A 85 3.37 5.82 11.84
N MET A 86 2.78 4.71 12.29
CA MET A 86 1.38 4.37 12.09
C MET A 86 0.65 4.29 13.42
N GLY A 87 -0.67 4.55 13.44
CA GLY A 87 -1.45 4.40 14.65
C GLY A 87 -1.45 2.95 15.15
N ILE A 88 -1.36 2.74 16.46
CA ILE A 88 -1.33 1.41 17.12
C ILE A 88 -2.49 0.53 16.63
N THR A 89 -3.69 1.10 16.51
CA THR A 89 -4.87 0.37 16.03
C THR A 89 -4.77 -0.06 14.56
N THR A 90 -4.00 0.67 13.75
CA THR A 90 -3.77 0.32 12.35
C THR A 90 -2.76 -0.81 12.25
N VAL A 91 -1.68 -0.77 13.03
CA VAL A 91 -0.71 -1.87 13.13
C VAL A 91 -1.39 -3.15 13.62
N ALA A 92 -2.18 -3.06 14.69
CA ALA A 92 -2.91 -4.21 15.23
C ALA A 92 -3.85 -4.82 14.18
N LYS A 93 -4.52 -4.01 13.34
CA LYS A 93 -5.39 -4.47 12.24
C LYS A 93 -4.65 -5.05 11.04
N ILE A 94 -3.34 -4.83 10.94
CA ILE A 94 -2.49 -5.38 9.88
C ILE A 94 -1.96 -6.75 10.31
N VAL A 95 -1.58 -6.87 11.59
CA VAL A 95 -1.03 -8.10 12.16
C VAL A 95 -2.09 -9.13 12.52
N ARG A 96 -3.30 -8.68 12.89
CA ARG A 96 -4.44 -9.52 13.27
C ARG A 96 -5.40 -9.71 12.10
#